data_AF-A0A1A2DBG0-F1
#
_entry.id   AF-A0A1A2DBG0-F1
#
_cell.length_a   1.000
_cell.length_b   1.000
_cell.length_c   1.000
_cell.angle_alpha   90.00
_cell.angle_beta   90.00
_cell.angle_gamma   90.00
#
_symmetry.space_group_name_H-M   'P 1'
#
loop_
_entity.id
_entity.type
_entity.pdbx_description
1 polymer ?
#
loop_
_entity_poly.entity_id
_entity_poly.type
_entity_poly.pdbx_seq_one_letter_code
_entity_poly.pdbx_strand_id
1 'polypeptide(L)'
;MQVTSIGHAGFRIDTAAGSILCDPWVNPAYFASWFPFPDNSDLDWEALGDCDYLYVSHLHRDHFDPKLLREHVNKDAVVLLPDYPVPDLRRELEKLGFHRFFETVDSVRHTVSGPKGDLGVMIIALRAPADGPIGDSGLVVDDGQTVAFNMNDARPVDLDVVHADFGHVDVHMLQYSGAIWYPMVYDMPVRAKEAFGIQKRQRQMDRCRQYIAQVGATWVIPSAGPPCFLDPDLRDLNDDHDDPANIFPDQMVFLEQMRTHGHDGGLLLIPGSTATFTGSQLDSLNHPLPDDEVESIFTTGKADYIADYAERMAPVLAAEKASWADAAGESLLEPLRTAFEPIMIQSDQICDGIGYPVELRLGSETVVVDFPKRVVREPISAEKFRYGFAIPPELVRTVLRDNEPDWVNTIFLSTRFRAWRVGGYNEYLYTFFKCLTDERIAYADGWFAEAHDDSASITLDGWEIQRRCPHLKADLSKFGVVEGSTLTCNLHGWQWNLQNGRCLTTKGHELRSERK
;
A
#
# COMPACT_ATOMS: atom_id res chain seq x y z
N MET A 1 -7.40 26.74 -0.12
CA MET A 1 -7.36 25.39 -0.73
C MET A 1 -8.72 24.68 -0.65
N GLN A 2 -9.12 23.90 -1.66
CA GLN A 2 -10.24 22.96 -1.58
C GLN A 2 -9.76 21.53 -1.87
N VAL A 3 -10.17 20.58 -1.05
CA VAL A 3 -9.91 19.14 -1.22
C VAL A 3 -11.21 18.44 -1.54
N THR A 4 -11.27 17.77 -2.67
CA THR A 4 -12.41 16.94 -3.12
C THR A 4 -12.00 15.48 -3.06
N SER A 5 -12.72 14.65 -2.30
CA SER A 5 -12.48 13.20 -2.34
C SER A 5 -13.04 12.62 -3.63
N ILE A 6 -12.25 11.80 -4.31
CA ILE A 6 -12.69 11.02 -5.48
C ILE A 6 -12.76 9.52 -5.16
N GLY A 7 -12.66 9.15 -3.88
CA GLY A 7 -12.72 7.77 -3.38
C GLY A 7 -11.35 7.15 -3.07
N HIS A 8 -11.34 6.21 -2.12
CA HIS A 8 -10.15 5.46 -1.69
C HIS A 8 -8.96 6.37 -1.30
N ALA A 9 -7.88 6.37 -2.08
CA ALA A 9 -6.69 7.22 -1.89
C ALA A 9 -6.75 8.53 -2.71
N GLY A 10 -7.73 8.65 -3.60
CA GLY A 10 -7.78 9.69 -4.59
C GLY A 10 -8.37 11.00 -4.07
N PHE A 11 -7.73 12.11 -4.45
CA PHE A 11 -8.21 13.46 -4.17
C PHE A 11 -7.99 14.38 -5.36
N ARG A 12 -8.85 15.38 -5.51
CA ARG A 12 -8.56 16.58 -6.29
C ARG A 12 -8.29 17.74 -5.33
N ILE A 13 -7.14 18.39 -5.48
CA ILE A 13 -6.73 19.54 -4.66
C ILE A 13 -6.75 20.78 -5.56
N ASP A 14 -7.70 21.67 -5.32
CA ASP A 14 -7.84 22.93 -6.05
C ASP A 14 -7.28 24.09 -5.21
N THR A 15 -6.39 24.87 -5.83
CA THR A 15 -5.72 26.03 -5.23
C THR A 15 -5.82 27.24 -6.17
N ALA A 16 -5.41 28.42 -5.70
CA ALA A 16 -5.27 29.58 -6.58
C ALA A 16 -4.22 29.38 -7.69
N ALA A 17 -3.21 28.55 -7.45
CA ALA A 17 -2.10 28.30 -8.36
C ALA A 17 -2.32 27.11 -9.32
N GLY A 18 -3.42 26.38 -9.18
CA GLY A 18 -3.79 25.26 -10.04
C GLY A 18 -4.47 24.11 -9.30
N SER A 19 -4.80 23.09 -10.08
CA SER A 19 -5.50 21.88 -9.63
C SER A 19 -4.58 20.66 -9.75
N ILE A 20 -4.56 19.83 -8.70
CA ILE A 20 -3.79 18.58 -8.64
C ILE A 20 -4.77 17.42 -8.54
N LEU A 21 -4.73 16.48 -9.48
CA LEU A 21 -5.41 15.20 -9.37
C LEU A 21 -4.44 14.17 -8.78
N CYS A 22 -4.81 13.56 -7.65
CA CYS A 22 -4.01 12.58 -6.91
C CYS A 22 -4.66 11.19 -7.01
N ASP A 23 -3.89 10.16 -7.36
CA ASP A 23 -4.25 8.73 -7.29
C ASP A 23 -5.68 8.37 -7.81
N PRO A 24 -6.05 8.74 -9.04
CA PRO A 24 -7.40 8.49 -9.54
C PRO A 24 -7.63 7.00 -9.85
N TRP A 25 -8.71 6.42 -9.28
CA TRP A 25 -9.09 5.01 -9.44
C TRP A 25 -10.62 4.82 -9.49
N VAL A 26 -11.14 4.08 -10.48
CA VAL A 26 -12.58 3.76 -10.60
C VAL A 26 -12.85 2.31 -11.04
N ASN A 27 -11.97 1.73 -11.86
CA ASN A 27 -12.17 0.38 -12.41
C ASN A 27 -11.75 -0.70 -11.40
N PRO A 28 -12.34 -1.90 -11.41
CA PRO A 28 -11.94 -2.99 -10.51
C PRO A 28 -10.43 -3.30 -10.56
N ALA A 29 -9.83 -3.54 -9.40
CA ALA A 29 -8.42 -3.89 -9.26
C ALA A 29 -8.22 -5.36 -8.83
N TYR A 30 -7.00 -5.86 -9.07
CA TYR A 30 -6.52 -7.16 -8.59
C TYR A 30 -7.44 -8.34 -8.88
N PHE A 31 -7.63 -8.66 -10.16
CA PHE A 31 -8.57 -9.71 -10.58
C PHE A 31 -9.99 -9.45 -10.03
N ALA A 32 -10.46 -8.21 -10.18
CA ALA A 32 -11.77 -7.75 -9.72
C ALA A 32 -12.11 -8.16 -8.29
N SER A 33 -11.14 -8.09 -7.39
CA SER A 33 -11.35 -8.32 -5.97
C SER A 33 -11.67 -7.02 -5.25
N TRP A 34 -11.05 -5.92 -5.68
CA TRP A 34 -11.18 -4.61 -5.04
C TRP A 34 -11.95 -3.66 -5.93
N PHE A 35 -12.90 -2.96 -5.31
CA PHE A 35 -13.65 -1.87 -5.89
C PHE A 35 -13.50 -0.63 -4.98
N PRO A 36 -13.57 0.60 -5.52
CA PRO A 36 -13.61 1.80 -4.71
C PRO A 36 -14.75 1.75 -3.68
N PHE A 37 -14.48 2.18 -2.45
CA PHE A 37 -15.47 2.25 -1.37
C PHE A 37 -15.49 3.62 -0.69
N PRO A 38 -16.64 4.30 -0.63
CA PRO A 38 -17.88 4.04 -1.37
C PRO A 38 -17.71 4.09 -2.90
N ASP A 39 -18.76 3.69 -3.62
CA ASP A 39 -18.83 3.75 -5.09
C ASP A 39 -18.58 5.18 -5.60
N ASN A 40 -17.72 5.31 -6.61
CA ASN A 40 -17.33 6.57 -7.23
C ASN A 40 -17.55 6.57 -8.75
N SER A 41 -18.32 5.61 -9.29
CA SER A 41 -18.56 5.49 -10.73
C SER A 41 -19.24 6.71 -11.34
N ASP A 42 -20.04 7.42 -10.55
CA ASP A 42 -20.90 8.52 -11.01
C ASP A 42 -20.25 9.91 -10.89
N LEU A 43 -18.97 9.97 -10.49
CA LEU A 43 -18.22 11.23 -10.50
C LEU A 43 -18.04 11.76 -11.93
N ASP A 44 -17.98 13.08 -12.08
CA ASP A 44 -17.67 13.74 -13.35
C ASP A 44 -16.17 13.64 -13.63
N TRP A 45 -15.74 12.49 -14.17
CA TRP A 45 -14.34 12.20 -14.46
C TRP A 45 -13.74 13.12 -15.54
N GLU A 46 -14.55 13.69 -16.43
CA GLU A 46 -14.08 14.68 -17.41
C GLU A 46 -13.68 15.98 -16.69
N ALA A 47 -14.54 16.49 -15.81
CA ALA A 47 -14.23 17.69 -15.03
C ALA A 47 -13.08 17.46 -14.05
N LEU A 48 -13.04 16.30 -13.38
CA LEU A 48 -11.97 15.93 -12.46
C LEU A 48 -10.63 15.71 -13.17
N GLY A 49 -10.67 15.14 -14.38
CA GLY A 49 -9.50 14.86 -15.20
C GLY A 49 -8.92 16.08 -15.92
N ASP A 50 -9.69 17.17 -16.07
CA ASP A 50 -9.18 18.47 -16.49
C ASP A 50 -8.42 19.15 -15.33
N CYS A 51 -7.20 18.69 -15.09
CA CYS A 51 -6.30 19.15 -14.04
C CYS A 51 -5.03 19.78 -14.60
N ASP A 52 -4.41 20.68 -13.83
CA ASP A 52 -3.13 21.30 -14.20
C ASP A 52 -1.94 20.37 -13.90
N TYR A 53 -2.05 19.60 -12.82
CA TYR A 53 -1.03 18.68 -12.32
C TYR A 53 -1.64 17.30 -12.05
N LEU A 54 -0.85 16.26 -12.33
CA LEU A 54 -1.17 14.89 -11.96
C LEU A 54 -0.12 14.41 -10.95
N TYR A 55 -0.58 13.82 -9.86
CA TYR A 55 0.26 13.08 -8.93
C TYR A 55 -0.26 11.65 -8.84
N VAL A 56 0.62 10.69 -9.12
CA VAL A 56 0.38 9.29 -8.80
C VAL A 56 1.46 8.86 -7.83
N SER A 57 1.06 8.45 -6.64
CA SER A 57 1.96 8.00 -5.58
C SER A 57 2.76 6.81 -6.06
N HIS A 58 2.14 5.70 -6.48
CA HIS A 58 2.85 4.53 -6.98
C HIS A 58 1.98 3.66 -7.91
N LEU A 59 2.55 2.55 -8.42
CA LEU A 59 1.93 1.71 -9.46
C LEU A 59 0.89 0.68 -8.94
N HIS A 60 0.51 0.71 -7.67
CA HIS A 60 -0.54 -0.20 -7.22
C HIS A 60 -1.85 0.15 -7.95
N ARG A 61 -2.62 -0.87 -8.34
CA ARG A 61 -3.79 -0.71 -9.22
C ARG A 61 -4.94 0.10 -8.59
N ASP A 62 -4.96 0.24 -7.26
CA ASP A 62 -5.89 1.09 -6.52
C ASP A 62 -5.43 2.57 -6.40
N HIS A 63 -4.26 2.90 -6.94
CA HIS A 63 -3.74 4.27 -7.09
C HIS A 63 -3.48 4.63 -8.58
N PHE A 64 -3.16 3.62 -9.39
CA PHE A 64 -2.84 3.73 -10.80
C PHE A 64 -3.85 2.92 -11.65
N ASP A 65 -4.92 3.59 -12.05
CA ASP A 65 -5.91 3.05 -12.98
C ASP A 65 -5.57 3.45 -14.43
N PRO A 66 -4.92 2.57 -15.22
CA PRO A 66 -4.47 2.92 -16.56
C PRO A 66 -5.63 3.22 -17.52
N LYS A 67 -6.84 2.70 -17.26
CA LYS A 67 -7.99 2.93 -18.13
C LYS A 67 -8.56 4.32 -17.87
N LEU A 68 -8.84 4.66 -16.62
CA LEU A 68 -9.28 5.99 -16.21
C LEU A 68 -8.27 7.07 -16.61
N LEU A 69 -6.99 6.84 -16.32
CA LEU A 69 -5.92 7.75 -16.69
C LEU A 69 -5.91 7.99 -18.20
N ARG A 70 -6.06 6.96 -19.03
CA ARG A 70 -6.06 7.10 -20.50
C ARG A 70 -7.28 7.86 -21.02
N GLU A 71 -8.45 7.53 -20.50
CA GLU A 71 -9.73 7.97 -21.05
C GLU A 71 -10.10 9.40 -20.63
N HIS A 72 -9.80 9.79 -19.38
CA HIS A 72 -10.39 11.00 -18.79
C HIS A 72 -9.38 12.04 -18.30
N VAL A 73 -8.12 11.69 -18.05
CA VAL A 73 -7.15 12.63 -17.47
C VAL A 73 -6.41 13.43 -18.55
N ASN A 74 -6.28 14.74 -18.35
CA ASN A 74 -5.61 15.65 -19.28
C ASN A 74 -4.14 15.25 -19.51
N LYS A 75 -3.78 14.97 -20.77
CA LYS A 75 -2.42 14.54 -21.15
C LYS A 75 -1.39 15.68 -21.14
N ASP A 76 -1.86 16.93 -21.13
CA ASP A 76 -1.03 18.13 -21.00
C ASP A 76 -0.78 18.53 -19.53
N ALA A 77 -1.41 17.83 -18.56
CA ALA A 77 -1.14 18.02 -17.15
C ALA A 77 0.34 17.74 -16.85
N VAL A 78 0.93 18.53 -15.94
CA VAL A 78 2.32 18.31 -15.51
C VAL A 78 2.31 17.23 -14.43
N VAL A 79 2.94 16.09 -14.73
CA VAL A 79 3.10 15.01 -13.76
C VAL A 79 4.14 15.41 -12.72
N LEU A 80 3.75 15.45 -11.45
CA LEU A 80 4.66 15.57 -10.31
C LEU A 80 5.26 14.19 -10.05
N LEU A 81 6.50 13.96 -10.51
CA LEU A 81 7.10 12.63 -10.54
C LEU A 81 7.97 12.38 -9.29
N PRO A 82 7.69 11.32 -8.50
CA PRO A 82 8.55 10.88 -7.41
C PRO A 82 9.96 10.44 -7.87
N ASP A 83 10.98 10.66 -7.03
CA ASP A 83 12.37 10.20 -7.24
C ASP A 83 12.55 8.70 -6.96
N TYR A 84 11.91 7.86 -7.77
CA TYR A 84 12.03 6.41 -7.66
C TYR A 84 13.32 5.86 -8.27
N PRO A 85 13.88 4.78 -7.68
CA PRO A 85 15.12 4.17 -8.15
C PRO A 85 14.96 3.48 -9.51
N VAL A 86 13.74 3.04 -9.83
CA VAL A 86 13.39 2.45 -11.12
C VAL A 86 12.34 3.33 -11.81
N PRO A 87 12.47 3.62 -13.12
CA PRO A 87 11.63 4.59 -13.81
C PRO A 87 10.29 3.99 -14.27
N ASP A 88 9.80 2.92 -13.64
CA ASP A 88 8.60 2.19 -14.06
C ASP A 88 7.37 3.10 -14.09
N LEU A 89 7.14 3.90 -13.04
CA LEU A 89 6.01 4.83 -12.99
C LEU A 89 6.03 5.80 -14.17
N ARG A 90 7.20 6.38 -14.47
CA ARG A 90 7.38 7.26 -15.62
C ARG A 90 7.06 6.54 -16.92
N ARG A 91 7.64 5.36 -17.14
CA ARG A 91 7.43 4.57 -18.37
C ARG A 91 5.96 4.22 -18.57
N GLU A 92 5.25 3.83 -17.51
CA GLU A 92 3.82 3.53 -17.59
C GLU A 92 2.99 4.79 -17.90
N LEU A 93 3.29 5.94 -17.29
CA LEU A 93 2.63 7.20 -17.62
C LEU A 93 2.93 7.66 -19.07
N GLU A 94 4.17 7.51 -19.54
CA GLU A 94 4.55 7.80 -20.93
C GLU A 94 3.79 6.91 -21.92
N LYS A 95 3.61 5.60 -21.63
CA LYS A 95 2.78 4.69 -22.43
C LYS A 95 1.32 5.13 -22.51
N LEU A 96 0.81 5.84 -21.50
CA LEU A 96 -0.53 6.42 -21.50
C LEU A 96 -0.61 7.77 -22.23
N GLY A 97 0.53 8.34 -22.66
CA GLY A 97 0.61 9.59 -23.42
C GLY A 97 0.93 10.84 -22.61
N PHE A 98 1.22 10.71 -21.30
CA PHE A 98 1.73 11.82 -20.51
C PHE A 98 3.16 12.17 -20.97
N HIS A 99 3.44 13.46 -21.12
CA HIS A 99 4.67 13.92 -21.78
C HIS A 99 5.32 15.13 -21.09
N ARG A 100 4.73 15.62 -19.99
CA ARG A 100 5.25 16.74 -19.20
C ARG A 100 5.47 16.27 -17.78
N PHE A 101 6.72 16.33 -17.31
CA PHE A 101 7.11 15.84 -16.00
C PHE A 101 7.85 16.95 -15.25
N PHE A 102 7.51 17.10 -13.97
CA PHE A 102 8.31 17.81 -12.99
C PHE A 102 8.95 16.75 -12.09
N GLU A 103 10.23 16.47 -12.31
CA GLU A 103 10.99 15.50 -11.54
C GLU A 103 11.37 16.12 -10.19
N THR A 104 10.94 15.48 -9.10
CA THR A 104 11.28 15.90 -7.74
C THR A 104 12.58 15.25 -7.28
N VAL A 105 13.15 15.78 -6.20
CA VAL A 105 14.20 15.10 -5.42
C VAL A 105 13.55 14.63 -4.13
N ASP A 106 13.84 13.38 -3.72
CA ASP A 106 13.25 12.79 -2.52
C ASP A 106 13.38 13.72 -1.30
N SER A 107 12.25 14.02 -0.67
CA SER A 107 12.17 14.76 0.59
C SER A 107 12.79 16.16 0.52
N VAL A 108 12.75 16.79 -0.65
CA VAL A 108 13.18 18.17 -0.87
C VAL A 108 11.98 19.03 -1.27
N ARG A 109 11.83 20.21 -0.66
CA ARG A 109 10.85 21.21 -1.10
C ARG A 109 11.24 21.83 -2.44
N HIS A 110 10.29 21.85 -3.35
CA HIS A 110 10.36 22.49 -4.66
C HIS A 110 9.30 23.57 -4.80
N THR A 111 9.55 24.53 -5.68
CA THR A 111 8.51 25.45 -6.18
C THR A 111 8.16 25.05 -7.61
N VAL A 112 6.90 24.74 -7.86
CA VAL A 112 6.35 24.47 -9.18
C VAL A 112 5.62 25.71 -9.67
N SER A 113 6.18 26.38 -10.69
CA SER A 113 5.60 27.58 -11.28
C SER A 113 4.73 27.23 -12.49
N GLY A 114 3.46 27.63 -12.44
CA GLY A 114 2.50 27.49 -13.52
C GLY A 114 1.91 28.84 -13.97
N PRO A 115 1.04 28.86 -15.00
CA PRO A 115 0.40 30.09 -15.46
C PRO A 115 -0.55 30.71 -14.43
N LYS A 116 -1.04 29.92 -13.46
CA LYS A 116 -1.98 30.34 -12.42
C LYS A 116 -1.29 30.80 -11.12
N GLY A 117 -0.01 30.46 -10.93
CA GLY A 117 0.75 30.82 -9.73
C GLY A 117 1.84 29.79 -9.41
N ASP A 118 2.42 29.92 -8.22
CA ASP A 118 3.45 29.03 -7.69
C ASP A 118 2.85 28.11 -6.62
N LEU A 119 3.26 26.84 -6.64
CA LEU A 119 2.97 25.86 -5.59
C LEU A 119 4.26 25.40 -4.92
N GLY A 120 4.28 25.37 -3.59
CA GLY A 120 5.28 24.63 -2.85
C GLY A 120 4.91 23.15 -2.85
N VAL A 121 5.80 22.27 -3.29
CA VAL A 121 5.57 20.82 -3.27
C VAL A 121 6.77 20.07 -2.69
N MET A 122 6.53 18.96 -2.03
CA MET A 122 7.56 17.98 -1.67
C MET A 122 6.97 16.59 -1.86
N ILE A 123 7.71 15.70 -2.51
CA ILE A 123 7.36 14.28 -2.57
C ILE A 123 8.36 13.54 -1.69
N ILE A 124 7.84 12.83 -0.68
CA ILE A 124 8.64 11.94 0.15
C ILE A 124 8.63 10.57 -0.52
N ALA A 125 9.72 10.20 -1.20
CA ALA A 125 9.79 8.97 -1.98
C ALA A 125 10.41 7.85 -1.13
N LEU A 126 9.65 6.79 -0.92
CA LEU A 126 10.10 5.55 -0.30
C LEU A 126 10.68 4.65 -1.36
N ARG A 127 11.93 4.27 -1.16
CA ARG A 127 12.77 3.65 -2.19
C ARG A 127 13.16 2.24 -1.83
N ALA A 128 12.77 1.69 -0.67
CA ALA A 128 13.16 0.33 -0.34
C ALA A 128 12.39 -0.67 -1.22
N PRO A 129 12.99 -1.82 -1.58
CA PRO A 129 12.30 -2.85 -2.37
C PRO A 129 11.00 -3.37 -1.71
N ALA A 130 10.87 -3.22 -0.40
CA ALA A 130 9.71 -3.63 0.36
C ALA A 130 8.54 -2.63 0.33
N ASP A 131 8.79 -1.35 0.02
CA ASP A 131 7.75 -0.32 -0.17
C ASP A 131 6.89 -0.67 -1.40
N GLY A 132 5.77 0.02 -1.67
CA GLY A 132 4.90 -0.19 -2.86
C GLY A 132 5.72 -0.45 -4.15
N PRO A 133 5.15 -0.93 -5.26
CA PRO A 133 5.81 -1.67 -6.36
C PRO A 133 7.18 -1.11 -6.83
N ILE A 134 8.22 -1.31 -6.01
CA ILE A 134 9.53 -0.65 -5.98
C ILE A 134 9.46 0.90 -6.02
N GLY A 135 8.71 1.47 -5.08
CA GLY A 135 8.38 2.88 -4.96
C GLY A 135 7.03 3.09 -4.27
N ASP A 136 7.01 3.94 -3.26
CA ASP A 136 5.79 4.51 -2.66
C ASP A 136 6.06 5.95 -2.23
N SER A 137 5.07 6.83 -2.17
CA SER A 137 5.35 8.23 -1.83
C SER A 137 4.15 8.97 -1.28
N GLY A 138 4.42 10.00 -0.47
CA GLY A 138 3.43 11.01 -0.07
C GLY A 138 3.74 12.39 -0.65
N LEU A 139 2.71 13.22 -0.85
CA LEU A 139 2.80 14.57 -1.40
C LEU A 139 2.44 15.62 -0.36
N VAL A 140 3.35 16.57 -0.13
CA VAL A 140 3.07 17.83 0.58
C VAL A 140 2.80 18.93 -0.44
N VAL A 141 1.73 19.71 -0.23
CA VAL A 141 1.33 20.83 -1.07
C VAL A 141 1.14 22.08 -0.19
N ASP A 142 1.73 23.19 -0.61
CA ASP A 142 1.62 24.50 0.02
C ASP A 142 1.19 25.54 -1.03
N ASP A 143 -0.02 26.10 -0.88
CA ASP A 143 -0.56 27.15 -1.75
C ASP A 143 -0.19 28.58 -1.30
N GLY A 144 0.71 28.70 -0.31
CA GLY A 144 1.12 29.95 0.32
C GLY A 144 0.23 30.36 1.49
N GLN A 145 -0.89 29.66 1.72
CA GLN A 145 -1.81 29.91 2.83
C GLN A 145 -2.17 28.64 3.61
N THR A 146 -2.29 27.50 2.92
CA THR A 146 -2.68 26.20 3.47
C THR A 146 -1.66 25.13 3.08
N VAL A 147 -1.23 24.34 4.06
CA VAL A 147 -0.36 23.18 3.85
C VAL A 147 -1.14 21.88 4.01
N ALA A 148 -1.21 21.09 2.94
CA ALA A 148 -1.82 19.77 2.96
C ALA A 148 -0.75 18.69 2.75
N PHE A 149 -0.75 17.67 3.61
CA PHE A 149 0.07 16.47 3.45
C PHE A 149 -0.82 15.29 3.07
N ASN A 150 -0.84 14.95 1.78
CA ASN A 150 -1.39 13.70 1.29
C ASN A 150 -0.36 12.58 1.46
N MET A 151 -0.32 11.97 2.65
CA MET A 151 0.56 10.85 2.95
C MET A 151 0.12 9.56 2.25
N ASN A 152 -1.16 9.46 1.85
CA ASN A 152 -1.80 8.22 1.36
C ASN A 152 -1.42 6.99 2.23
N ASP A 153 -1.02 5.88 1.64
CA ASP A 153 -0.50 4.68 2.29
C ASP A 153 1.03 4.60 2.42
N ALA A 154 1.75 5.62 1.97
CA ALA A 154 3.17 5.78 2.21
C ALA A 154 3.50 5.78 3.71
N ARG A 155 4.64 5.18 4.03
CA ARG A 155 5.15 5.00 5.40
C ARG A 155 6.50 5.70 5.60
N PRO A 156 6.55 7.04 5.50
CA PRO A 156 7.78 7.79 5.67
C PRO A 156 8.41 7.55 7.04
N VAL A 157 9.73 7.38 7.03
CA VAL A 157 10.55 7.12 8.23
C VAL A 157 11.05 8.40 8.89
N ASP A 158 11.03 9.51 8.16
CA ASP A 158 11.38 10.83 8.64
C ASP A 158 10.35 11.86 8.17
N LEU A 159 9.72 12.54 9.13
CA LEU A 159 8.75 13.61 8.90
C LEU A 159 9.27 14.97 9.37
N ASP A 160 10.47 15.03 9.94
CA ASP A 160 11.02 16.29 10.47
C ASP A 160 11.27 17.28 9.33
N VAL A 161 11.56 16.77 8.12
CA VAL A 161 11.69 17.53 6.88
C VAL A 161 10.41 18.28 6.50
N VAL A 162 9.23 17.71 6.77
CA VAL A 162 7.94 18.36 6.48
C VAL A 162 7.81 19.61 7.32
N HIS A 163 8.09 19.51 8.62
CA HIS A 163 8.04 20.64 9.53
C HIS A 163 9.14 21.67 9.28
N ALA A 164 10.34 21.23 8.91
CA ALA A 164 11.45 22.12 8.61
C ALA A 164 11.15 22.99 7.39
N ASP A 165 10.54 22.41 6.35
CA ASP A 165 10.36 23.09 5.07
C ASP A 165 8.99 23.77 4.91
N PHE A 166 7.95 23.27 5.58
CA PHE A 166 6.57 23.76 5.46
C PHE A 166 5.98 24.30 6.76
N GLY A 167 6.60 24.02 7.91
CA GLY A 167 6.09 24.45 9.20
C GLY A 167 4.89 23.60 9.66
N HIS A 168 3.78 24.27 9.95
CA HIS A 168 2.56 23.61 10.42
C HIS A 168 1.81 22.98 9.25
N VAL A 169 1.33 21.74 9.42
CA VAL A 169 0.47 21.06 8.45
C VAL A 169 -0.97 21.32 8.84
N ASP A 170 -1.79 21.83 7.92
CA ASP A 170 -3.20 22.11 8.20
C ASP A 170 -4.06 20.86 8.02
N VAL A 171 -3.80 20.10 6.95
CA VAL A 171 -4.59 18.93 6.54
C VAL A 171 -3.68 17.73 6.32
N HIS A 172 -3.99 16.59 6.92
CA HIS A 172 -3.24 15.34 6.77
C HIS A 172 -4.16 14.21 6.29
N MET A 173 -3.86 13.63 5.13
CA MET A 173 -4.56 12.46 4.59
C MET A 173 -3.68 11.23 4.77
N LEU A 174 -4.16 10.20 5.46
CA LEU A 174 -3.37 8.98 5.73
C LEU A 174 -4.18 7.68 5.68
N GLN A 175 -3.48 6.59 5.33
CA GLN A 175 -4.01 5.23 5.37
C GLN A 175 -4.31 4.79 6.79
N TYR A 176 -5.54 4.28 6.96
CA TYR A 176 -6.00 3.68 8.20
C TYR A 176 -6.42 2.21 8.07
N SER A 177 -6.75 1.78 6.85
CA SER A 177 -7.01 0.38 6.50
C SER A 177 -5.99 -0.08 5.48
N GLY A 178 -5.12 -1.02 5.87
CA GLY A 178 -3.96 -1.41 5.09
C GLY A 178 -4.27 -2.34 3.92
N ALA A 179 -3.58 -2.11 2.81
CA ALA A 179 -3.47 -3.04 1.69
C ALA A 179 -2.66 -4.30 2.07
N ILE A 180 -3.30 -5.29 2.69
CA ILE A 180 -2.63 -6.50 3.17
C ILE A 180 -3.61 -7.69 3.24
N TRP A 181 -3.14 -8.89 2.87
CA TRP A 181 -3.93 -10.13 2.94
C TRP A 181 -3.74 -10.94 4.24
N TYR A 182 -2.73 -10.61 5.06
CA TYR A 182 -2.45 -11.36 6.30
C TYR A 182 -3.36 -10.89 7.45
N PRO A 183 -4.03 -11.81 8.20
CA PRO A 183 -3.92 -13.28 8.12
C PRO A 183 -4.99 -13.98 7.28
N MET A 184 -5.85 -13.25 6.58
CA MET A 184 -7.08 -13.74 5.93
C MET A 184 -6.86 -14.94 5.01
N VAL A 185 -5.87 -14.86 4.13
CA VAL A 185 -5.57 -15.93 3.15
C VAL A 185 -4.77 -17.10 3.71
N TYR A 186 -4.31 -17.03 4.97
CA TYR A 186 -3.43 -18.06 5.51
C TYR A 186 -4.20 -19.28 6.01
N ASP A 187 -3.70 -20.47 5.65
CA ASP A 187 -4.11 -21.73 6.25
C ASP A 187 -3.45 -21.88 7.62
N MET A 188 -4.23 -21.61 8.66
CA MET A 188 -3.82 -21.67 10.06
C MET A 188 -5.03 -21.92 10.97
N PRO A 189 -4.83 -22.37 12.22
CA PRO A 189 -5.94 -22.56 13.15
C PRO A 189 -6.80 -21.30 13.30
N VAL A 190 -8.13 -21.45 13.29
CA VAL A 190 -9.11 -20.33 13.34
C VAL A 190 -8.79 -19.35 14.48
N ARG A 191 -8.59 -19.86 15.69
CA ARG A 191 -8.24 -19.04 16.87
C ARG A 191 -6.95 -18.23 16.69
N ALA A 192 -5.97 -18.76 15.95
CA ALA A 192 -4.74 -18.03 15.65
C ALA A 192 -5.01 -16.93 14.62
N LYS A 193 -5.80 -17.23 13.58
CA LYS A 193 -6.23 -16.25 12.58
C LYS A 193 -6.97 -15.08 13.21
N GLU A 194 -7.94 -15.36 14.09
CA GLU A 194 -8.69 -14.34 14.86
C GLU A 194 -7.74 -13.46 15.69
N ALA A 195 -6.85 -14.08 16.48
CA ALA A 195 -5.92 -13.33 17.32
C ALA A 195 -4.96 -12.44 16.50
N PHE A 196 -4.46 -12.94 15.37
CA PHE A 196 -3.61 -12.15 14.48
C PHE A 196 -4.40 -11.06 13.74
N GLY A 197 -5.67 -11.31 13.41
CA GLY A 197 -6.56 -10.33 12.80
C GLY A 197 -6.80 -9.14 13.74
N ILE A 198 -7.20 -9.42 14.99
CA ILE A 198 -7.39 -8.41 16.04
C ILE A 198 -6.11 -7.60 16.25
N GLN A 199 -4.97 -8.29 16.40
CA GLN A 199 -3.68 -7.63 16.58
C GLN A 199 -3.32 -6.76 15.38
N LYS A 200 -3.58 -7.22 14.16
CA LYS A 200 -3.29 -6.48 12.93
C LYS A 200 -4.18 -5.25 12.81
N ARG A 201 -5.49 -5.37 13.07
CA ARG A 201 -6.45 -4.25 13.10
C ARG A 201 -6.00 -3.18 14.09
N GLN A 202 -5.66 -3.57 15.32
CA GLN A 202 -5.19 -2.63 16.34
C GLN A 202 -3.87 -1.94 15.95
N ARG A 203 -2.89 -2.70 15.44
CA ARG A 203 -1.59 -2.13 15.02
C ARG A 203 -1.71 -1.11 13.90
N GLN A 204 -2.69 -1.25 13.01
CA GLN A 204 -2.97 -0.24 12.00
C GLN A 204 -3.40 1.07 12.66
N MET A 205 -4.35 1.01 13.60
CA MET A 205 -4.81 2.18 14.35
C MET A 205 -3.70 2.83 15.19
N ASP A 206 -2.86 2.03 15.83
CA ASP A 206 -1.69 2.52 16.58
C ASP A 206 -0.72 3.30 15.68
N ARG A 207 -0.46 2.78 14.47
CA ARG A 207 0.40 3.44 13.47
C ARG A 207 -0.21 4.76 13.02
N CYS A 208 -1.51 4.81 12.72
CA CYS A 208 -2.17 6.05 12.33
C CYS A 208 -2.06 7.11 13.42
N ARG A 209 -2.31 6.75 14.68
CA ARG A 209 -2.16 7.69 15.81
C ARG A 209 -0.74 8.22 15.95
N GLN A 210 0.28 7.38 15.74
CA GLN A 210 1.68 7.83 15.74
C GLN A 210 1.94 8.85 14.64
N TYR A 211 1.47 8.60 13.42
CA TYR A 211 1.61 9.56 12.32
C TYR A 211 0.83 10.85 12.55
N ILE A 212 -0.41 10.78 13.04
CA ILE A 212 -1.21 11.96 13.37
C ILE A 212 -0.50 12.80 14.44
N ALA A 213 0.02 12.17 15.49
CA ALA A 213 0.73 12.86 16.56
C ALA A 213 2.05 13.48 16.07
N GLN A 214 2.76 12.79 15.18
CA GLN A 214 4.04 13.26 14.63
C GLN A 214 3.86 14.42 13.65
N VAL A 215 2.85 14.35 12.76
CA VAL A 215 2.52 15.42 11.81
C VAL A 215 1.82 16.59 12.51
N GLY A 216 1.06 16.34 13.58
CA GLY A 216 0.41 17.39 14.37
C GLY A 216 -0.57 18.25 13.57
N ALA A 217 -1.21 17.69 12.53
CA ALA A 217 -2.12 18.44 11.68
C ALA A 217 -3.41 18.86 12.40
N THR A 218 -4.04 19.93 11.92
CA THR A 218 -5.32 20.39 12.49
C THR A 218 -6.48 19.47 12.06
N TRP A 219 -6.50 19.11 10.78
CA TRP A 219 -7.51 18.25 10.20
C TRP A 219 -6.89 16.96 9.67
N VAL A 220 -7.58 15.85 9.89
CA VAL A 220 -7.17 14.53 9.42
C VAL A 220 -8.29 13.94 8.58
N ILE A 221 -7.95 13.53 7.37
CA ILE A 221 -8.86 12.90 6.41
C ILE A 221 -8.45 11.41 6.29
N PRO A 222 -9.35 10.45 6.55
CA PRO A 222 -9.09 9.04 6.28
C PRO A 222 -8.87 8.85 4.77
N SER A 223 -7.81 8.14 4.38
CA SER A 223 -7.43 7.87 2.99
C SER A 223 -7.03 6.41 2.79
N ALA A 224 -6.92 5.98 1.53
CA ALA A 224 -6.27 4.73 1.08
C ALA A 224 -6.76 3.45 1.79
N GLY A 225 -8.08 3.29 1.88
CA GLY A 225 -8.75 2.06 2.32
C GLY A 225 -10.08 2.31 3.04
N PRO A 226 -10.80 1.23 3.41
CA PRO A 226 -10.64 -0.11 2.83
C PRO A 226 -11.21 -0.12 1.39
N PRO A 227 -10.80 -1.07 0.54
CA PRO A 227 -11.54 -1.38 -0.68
C PRO A 227 -12.86 -2.08 -0.34
N CYS A 228 -13.78 -2.16 -1.32
CA CYS A 228 -14.98 -3.01 -1.24
C CYS A 228 -14.77 -4.33 -1.98
N PHE A 229 -15.20 -5.43 -1.39
CA PHE A 229 -15.15 -6.77 -2.00
C PHE A 229 -16.55 -7.18 -2.48
N LEU A 230 -16.84 -6.98 -3.77
CA LEU A 230 -18.17 -7.21 -4.35
C LEU A 230 -18.38 -8.63 -4.88
N ASP A 231 -17.30 -9.36 -5.12
CA ASP A 231 -17.38 -10.75 -5.56
C ASP A 231 -17.92 -11.64 -4.42
N PRO A 232 -18.95 -12.47 -4.65
CA PRO A 232 -19.44 -13.42 -3.64
C PRO A 232 -18.37 -14.27 -2.98
N ASP A 233 -17.28 -14.61 -3.70
CA ASP A 233 -16.18 -15.41 -3.18
C ASP A 233 -15.30 -14.68 -2.14
N LEU A 234 -15.40 -13.34 -2.06
CA LEU A 234 -14.59 -12.47 -1.19
C LEU A 234 -15.46 -11.58 -0.29
N ARG A 235 -16.79 -11.74 -0.33
CA ARG A 235 -17.76 -10.87 0.33
C ARG A 235 -17.58 -10.81 1.85
N ASP A 236 -17.05 -11.88 2.45
CA ASP A 236 -16.74 -12.01 3.87
C ASP A 236 -15.57 -11.14 4.33
N LEU A 237 -14.78 -10.58 3.41
CA LEU A 237 -13.69 -9.66 3.75
C LEU A 237 -14.18 -8.24 4.08
N ASN A 238 -15.40 -7.87 3.71
CA ASN A 238 -15.97 -6.57 4.09
C ASN A 238 -16.28 -6.53 5.59
N ASP A 239 -15.91 -5.43 6.24
CA ASP A 239 -16.13 -5.24 7.68
C ASP A 239 -17.57 -4.77 7.98
N ASP A 240 -18.57 -5.61 7.75
CA ASP A 240 -20.00 -5.26 7.88
C ASP A 240 -20.80 -6.17 8.82
N HIS A 241 -20.10 -7.00 9.61
CA HIS A 241 -20.70 -7.93 10.57
C HIS A 241 -20.02 -7.89 11.95
N ASP A 242 -19.46 -6.74 12.33
CA ASP A 242 -18.84 -6.47 13.63
C ASP A 242 -17.76 -7.50 14.06
N ASP A 243 -16.96 -8.00 13.11
CA ASP A 243 -15.87 -8.93 13.45
C ASP A 243 -14.60 -8.16 13.89
N PRO A 244 -14.21 -8.25 15.17
CA PRO A 244 -13.02 -7.56 15.66
C PRO A 244 -11.72 -8.07 15.03
N ALA A 245 -11.74 -9.24 14.38
CA ALA A 245 -10.59 -9.78 13.66
C ALA A 245 -10.50 -9.31 12.21
N ASN A 246 -11.52 -8.66 11.64
CA ASN A 246 -11.46 -8.11 10.30
C ASN A 246 -10.39 -7.00 10.23
N ILE A 247 -9.50 -7.07 9.24
CA ILE A 247 -8.36 -6.17 9.08
C ILE A 247 -8.63 -4.97 8.18
N PHE A 248 -9.86 -4.84 7.67
CA PHE A 248 -10.32 -3.79 6.75
C PHE A 248 -11.35 -2.86 7.42
N PRO A 249 -10.98 -2.18 8.53
CA PRO A 249 -11.87 -1.20 9.17
C PRO A 249 -12.24 -0.09 8.19
N ASP A 250 -13.41 0.51 8.35
CA ASP A 250 -13.84 1.67 7.56
C ASP A 250 -13.55 3.02 8.23
N GLN A 251 -13.90 4.09 7.51
CA GLN A 251 -13.65 5.48 7.87
C GLN A 251 -14.27 5.81 9.23
N MET A 252 -15.48 5.32 9.52
CA MET A 252 -16.18 5.61 10.78
C MET A 252 -15.52 4.90 11.96
N VAL A 253 -15.05 3.67 11.78
CA VAL A 253 -14.23 2.97 12.78
C VAL A 253 -12.98 3.78 13.12
N PHE A 254 -12.27 4.28 12.10
CA PHE A 254 -11.06 5.08 12.31
C PHE A 254 -11.35 6.44 12.97
N LEU A 255 -12.40 7.15 12.54
CA LEU A 255 -12.80 8.42 13.16
C LEU A 255 -13.19 8.23 14.63
N GLU A 256 -13.89 7.15 14.98
CA GLU A 256 -14.18 6.82 16.38
C GLU A 256 -12.91 6.47 17.16
N GLN A 257 -11.95 5.76 16.56
CA GLN A 257 -10.63 5.53 17.16
C GLN A 257 -9.88 6.83 17.44
N MET A 258 -10.04 7.87 16.62
CA MET A 258 -9.46 9.18 16.89
C MET A 258 -10.15 9.88 18.07
N ARG A 259 -11.49 9.97 18.04
CA ARG A 259 -12.29 10.64 19.09
C ARG A 259 -12.05 10.03 20.47
N THR A 260 -12.09 8.70 20.56
CA THR A 260 -11.83 7.97 21.82
C THR A 260 -10.43 8.19 22.39
N HIS A 261 -9.49 8.67 21.59
CA HIS A 261 -8.13 9.01 21.99
C HIS A 261 -7.87 10.53 22.03
N GLY A 262 -8.94 11.34 22.05
CA GLY A 262 -8.87 12.79 22.27
C GLY A 262 -8.50 13.62 21.04
N HIS A 263 -8.72 13.11 19.83
CA HIS A 263 -8.52 13.85 18.59
C HIS A 263 -9.84 14.05 17.83
N ASP A 264 -10.38 15.26 17.89
CA ASP A 264 -11.68 15.61 17.29
C ASP A 264 -11.59 16.18 15.86
N GLY A 265 -10.38 16.44 15.34
CA GLY A 265 -10.15 17.00 14.01
C GLY A 265 -10.29 16.01 12.83
N GLY A 266 -11.08 14.94 12.97
CA GLY A 266 -11.28 13.95 11.91
C GLY A 266 -12.42 14.36 10.96
N LEU A 267 -12.21 14.25 9.64
CA LEU A 267 -13.18 14.60 8.62
C LEU A 267 -13.59 13.37 7.81
N LEU A 268 -14.88 13.00 7.84
CA LEU A 268 -15.42 11.97 6.96
C LEU A 268 -15.57 12.57 5.55
N LEU A 269 -14.93 11.98 4.55
CA LEU A 269 -15.16 12.33 3.15
C LEU A 269 -15.53 11.06 2.39
N ILE A 270 -16.62 11.12 1.62
CA ILE A 270 -17.00 10.12 0.60
C ILE A 270 -16.73 10.68 -0.80
N PRO A 271 -16.70 9.85 -1.86
CA PRO A 271 -16.58 10.32 -3.24
C PRO A 271 -17.52 11.51 -3.52
N GLY A 272 -16.97 12.62 -4.04
CA GLY A 272 -17.68 13.86 -4.31
C GLY A 272 -17.78 14.83 -3.13
N SER A 273 -17.36 14.44 -1.92
CA SER A 273 -17.30 15.35 -0.77
C SER A 273 -16.22 16.39 -0.97
N THR A 274 -16.50 17.63 -0.56
CA THR A 274 -15.57 18.76 -0.65
C THR A 274 -15.31 19.36 0.73
N ALA A 275 -14.05 19.64 1.03
CA ALA A 275 -13.63 20.38 2.22
C ALA A 275 -12.80 21.61 1.79
N THR A 276 -13.17 22.79 2.25
CA THR A 276 -12.47 24.06 1.90
C THR A 276 -11.79 24.63 3.12
N PHE A 277 -10.54 25.06 2.93
CA PHE A 277 -9.63 25.50 3.98
C PHE A 277 -8.98 26.84 3.67
N THR A 278 -8.82 27.63 4.74
CA THR A 278 -8.00 28.84 4.81
C THR A 278 -6.98 28.67 5.94
N GLY A 279 -5.81 28.14 5.62
CA GLY A 279 -4.86 27.65 6.63
C GLY A 279 -5.53 26.57 7.49
N SER A 280 -5.41 26.66 8.80
CA SER A 280 -6.00 25.68 9.73
C SER A 280 -7.52 25.80 9.89
N GLN A 281 -8.15 26.84 9.32
CA GLN A 281 -9.60 27.02 9.39
C GLN A 281 -10.31 26.16 8.34
N LEU A 282 -11.26 25.31 8.78
CA LEU A 282 -12.22 24.65 7.90
C LEU A 282 -13.37 25.61 7.60
N ASP A 283 -13.45 26.10 6.36
CA ASP A 283 -14.46 27.06 5.91
C ASP A 283 -15.78 26.38 5.57
N SER A 284 -15.72 25.17 4.99
CA SER A 284 -16.90 24.34 4.72
C SER A 284 -16.53 22.88 4.51
N LEU A 285 -17.47 21.99 4.84
CA LEU A 285 -17.49 20.57 4.51
C LEU A 285 -18.85 20.28 3.86
N ASN A 286 -18.86 19.81 2.62
CA ASN A 286 -20.10 19.52 1.88
C ASN A 286 -20.05 18.11 1.31
N HIS A 287 -21.14 17.37 1.48
CA HIS A 287 -21.31 16.02 0.94
C HIS A 287 -22.29 16.05 -0.26
N PRO A 288 -22.18 15.07 -1.18
CA PRO A 288 -23.16 14.91 -2.26
C PRO A 288 -24.51 14.35 -1.76
N LEU A 289 -24.55 13.86 -0.52
CA LEU A 289 -25.72 13.31 0.15
C LEU A 289 -25.91 14.00 1.51
N PRO A 290 -27.11 13.97 2.12
CA PRO A 290 -27.31 14.39 3.51
C PRO A 290 -26.39 13.63 4.48
N ASP A 291 -25.93 14.31 5.54
CA ASP A 291 -24.95 13.75 6.50
C ASP A 291 -25.39 12.41 7.10
N ASP A 292 -26.68 12.23 7.40
CA ASP A 292 -27.23 10.98 7.94
C ASP A 292 -27.20 9.84 6.92
N GLU A 293 -27.42 10.12 5.64
CA GLU A 293 -27.26 9.15 4.56
C GLU A 293 -25.78 8.78 4.37
N VAL A 294 -24.87 9.75 4.44
CA VAL A 294 -23.41 9.51 4.37
C VAL A 294 -22.95 8.59 5.51
N GLU A 295 -23.33 8.89 6.75
CA GLU A 295 -22.98 8.05 7.90
C GLU A 295 -23.61 6.65 7.80
N SER A 296 -24.80 6.53 7.21
CA SER A 296 -25.49 5.23 7.06
C SER A 296 -24.72 4.24 6.19
N ILE A 297 -23.94 4.71 5.20
CA ILE A 297 -23.12 3.87 4.31
C ILE A 297 -22.12 3.02 5.11
N PHE A 298 -21.63 3.54 6.23
CA PHE A 298 -20.63 2.87 7.07
C PHE A 298 -21.21 2.23 8.33
N THR A 299 -22.43 2.61 8.71
CA THR A 299 -23.03 2.20 9.98
C THR A 299 -24.22 1.27 9.75
N THR A 300 -25.44 1.81 9.78
CA THR A 300 -26.68 1.03 9.79
C THR A 300 -27.06 0.44 8.43
N GLY A 301 -26.59 1.03 7.33
CA GLY A 301 -26.92 0.64 5.96
C GLY A 301 -25.79 -0.05 5.20
N LYS A 302 -24.64 -0.32 5.82
CA LYS A 302 -23.43 -0.82 5.13
C LYS A 302 -23.65 -2.11 4.36
N ALA A 303 -24.28 -3.11 4.98
CA ALA A 303 -24.51 -4.41 4.36
C ALA A 303 -25.42 -4.30 3.12
N ASP A 304 -26.50 -3.51 3.21
CA ASP A 304 -27.44 -3.25 2.13
C ASP A 304 -26.76 -2.45 1.00
N TYR A 305 -25.98 -1.42 1.34
CA TYR A 305 -25.19 -0.65 0.37
C TYR A 305 -24.23 -1.54 -0.43
N ILE A 306 -23.50 -2.43 0.24
CA ILE A 306 -22.57 -3.36 -0.42
C ILE A 306 -23.34 -4.35 -1.31
N ALA A 307 -24.50 -4.84 -0.88
CA ALA A 307 -25.33 -5.73 -1.69
C ALA A 307 -25.83 -5.03 -2.96
N ASP A 308 -26.39 -3.83 -2.84
CA ASP A 308 -26.85 -3.02 -3.97
C ASP A 308 -25.68 -2.68 -4.92
N TYR A 309 -24.50 -2.37 -4.37
CA TYR A 309 -23.31 -2.08 -5.16
C TYR A 309 -22.83 -3.33 -5.92
N ALA A 310 -22.84 -4.50 -5.27
CA ALA A 310 -22.51 -5.77 -5.92
C ALA A 310 -23.47 -6.08 -7.08
N GLU A 311 -24.76 -5.80 -6.93
CA GLU A 311 -25.74 -5.96 -8.02
C GLU A 311 -25.44 -5.03 -9.20
N ARG A 312 -25.14 -3.74 -8.94
CA ARG A 312 -24.78 -2.77 -9.98
C ARG A 312 -23.50 -3.17 -10.72
N MET A 313 -22.50 -3.68 -10.00
CA MET A 313 -21.19 -4.06 -10.57
C MET A 313 -21.12 -5.49 -11.08
N ALA A 314 -22.16 -6.32 -10.92
CA ALA A 314 -22.17 -7.71 -11.38
C ALA A 314 -21.79 -7.86 -12.87
N PRO A 315 -22.27 -7.01 -13.81
CA PRO A 315 -21.83 -7.08 -15.21
C PRO A 315 -20.35 -6.76 -15.40
N VAL A 316 -19.82 -5.80 -14.64
CA VAL A 316 -18.40 -5.41 -14.68
C VAL A 316 -17.53 -6.54 -14.15
N LEU A 317 -17.88 -7.11 -13.00
CA LEU A 317 -17.20 -8.28 -12.42
C LEU A 317 -17.20 -9.47 -13.39
N ALA A 318 -18.33 -9.75 -14.05
CA ALA A 318 -18.43 -10.83 -15.03
C ALA A 318 -17.54 -10.59 -16.25
N ALA A 319 -17.48 -9.35 -16.76
CA ALA A 319 -16.61 -8.99 -17.88
C ALA A 319 -15.13 -9.12 -17.51
N GLU A 320 -14.74 -8.69 -16.30
CA GLU A 320 -13.38 -8.86 -15.80
C GLU A 320 -13.00 -10.33 -15.68
N LYS A 321 -13.85 -11.17 -15.06
CA LYS A 321 -13.62 -12.62 -14.96
C LYS A 321 -13.50 -13.30 -16.33
N ALA A 322 -14.28 -12.85 -17.31
CA ALA A 322 -14.22 -13.37 -18.67
C ALA A 322 -12.93 -13.01 -19.43
N SER A 323 -12.17 -12.01 -18.95
CA SER A 323 -10.88 -11.63 -19.53
C SER A 323 -9.71 -12.50 -19.06
N TRP A 324 -9.90 -13.27 -17.97
CA TRP A 324 -8.88 -14.15 -17.41
C TRP A 324 -8.58 -15.29 -18.38
N ALA A 325 -7.35 -15.79 -18.35
CA ALA A 325 -6.98 -16.98 -19.09
C ALA A 325 -7.75 -18.22 -18.59
N ASP A 326 -7.99 -19.18 -19.47
CA ASP A 326 -8.67 -20.43 -19.10
C ASP A 326 -7.90 -21.17 -17.99
N ALA A 327 -8.62 -21.72 -17.01
CA ALA A 327 -8.01 -22.50 -15.93
C ALA A 327 -7.30 -23.77 -16.46
N ALA A 328 -7.89 -24.41 -17.48
CA ALA A 328 -7.34 -25.59 -18.15
C ALA A 328 -6.27 -25.18 -19.18
N GLY A 329 -5.25 -26.02 -19.33
CA GLY A 329 -4.20 -25.80 -20.32
C GLY A 329 -3.01 -26.72 -20.12
N GLU A 330 -1.95 -26.48 -20.87
CA GLU A 330 -0.66 -27.17 -20.71
C GLU A 330 -0.06 -26.89 -19.32
N SER A 331 0.87 -27.75 -18.89
CA SER A 331 1.58 -27.62 -17.60
C SER A 331 2.20 -26.22 -17.42
N LEU A 332 2.07 -25.67 -16.22
CA LEU A 332 2.66 -24.37 -15.86
C LEU A 332 4.15 -24.46 -15.51
N LEU A 333 4.73 -25.67 -15.46
CA LEU A 333 6.14 -25.88 -15.12
C LEU A 333 7.11 -25.11 -16.03
N GLU A 334 7.04 -25.30 -17.35
CA GLU A 334 7.97 -24.63 -18.29
C GLU A 334 7.76 -23.11 -18.39
N PRO A 335 6.52 -22.59 -18.43
CA PRO A 335 6.28 -21.15 -18.33
C PRO A 335 6.86 -20.55 -17.05
N LEU A 336 6.70 -21.21 -15.90
CA LEU A 336 7.25 -20.73 -14.62
C LEU A 336 8.78 -20.82 -14.57
N ARG A 337 9.40 -21.86 -15.17
CA ARG A 337 10.86 -21.92 -15.36
C ARG A 337 11.35 -20.71 -16.11
N THR A 338 10.72 -20.44 -17.26
CA THR A 338 11.08 -19.32 -18.14
C THR A 338 10.97 -17.98 -17.42
N ALA A 339 9.92 -17.79 -16.61
CA ALA A 339 9.71 -16.55 -15.87
C ALA A 339 10.65 -16.40 -14.66
N PHE A 340 10.92 -17.46 -13.90
CA PHE A 340 11.54 -17.34 -12.57
C PHE A 340 13.02 -17.72 -12.52
N GLU A 341 13.49 -18.68 -13.33
CA GLU A 341 14.90 -19.10 -13.26
C GLU A 341 15.88 -17.96 -13.60
N PRO A 342 15.65 -17.14 -14.66
CA PRO A 342 16.54 -16.01 -14.94
C PRO A 342 16.61 -14.99 -13.80
N ILE A 343 15.48 -14.73 -13.14
CA ILE A 343 15.38 -13.82 -12.00
C ILE A 343 16.13 -14.39 -10.78
N MET A 344 15.94 -15.67 -10.48
CA MET A 344 16.64 -16.34 -9.38
C MET A 344 18.16 -16.38 -9.61
N ILE A 345 18.61 -16.68 -10.84
CA ILE A 345 20.04 -16.73 -11.19
C ILE A 345 20.73 -15.41 -10.91
N GLN A 346 20.06 -14.28 -11.13
CA GLN A 346 20.60 -12.93 -10.95
C GLN A 346 20.56 -12.41 -9.51
N SER A 347 19.97 -13.15 -8.57
CA SER A 347 19.68 -12.62 -7.23
C SER A 347 20.25 -13.50 -6.13
N ASP A 348 21.43 -13.14 -5.65
CA ASP A 348 22.11 -13.87 -4.59
C ASP A 348 21.44 -13.61 -3.23
N GLN A 349 21.27 -12.34 -2.86
CA GLN A 349 20.78 -11.95 -1.54
C GLN A 349 19.34 -12.43 -1.31
N ILE A 350 18.48 -12.27 -2.31
CA ILE A 350 17.06 -12.65 -2.16
C ILE A 350 16.91 -14.17 -2.15
N CYS A 351 17.56 -14.91 -3.05
CA CYS A 351 17.48 -16.38 -3.05
C CYS A 351 18.03 -16.98 -1.75
N ASP A 352 19.16 -16.47 -1.25
CA ASP A 352 19.77 -16.94 -0.01
C ASP A 352 18.93 -16.54 1.22
N GLY A 353 18.36 -15.33 1.21
CA GLY A 353 17.42 -14.85 2.23
C GLY A 353 16.11 -15.65 2.27
N ILE A 354 15.63 -16.15 1.14
CA ILE A 354 14.52 -17.12 1.08
C ILE A 354 14.97 -18.46 1.64
N GLY A 355 16.06 -19.03 1.10
CA GLY A 355 16.80 -20.16 1.67
C GLY A 355 16.08 -21.50 1.71
N TYR A 356 14.90 -21.64 1.10
CA TYR A 356 14.11 -22.87 1.07
C TYR A 356 13.37 -23.03 -0.27
N PRO A 357 13.08 -24.28 -0.71
CA PRO A 357 12.10 -24.51 -1.76
C PRO A 357 10.69 -24.06 -1.33
N VAL A 358 9.95 -23.47 -2.26
CA VAL A 358 8.58 -22.98 -2.06
C VAL A 358 7.63 -23.74 -2.97
N GLU A 359 6.53 -24.22 -2.38
CA GLU A 359 5.49 -24.97 -3.10
C GLU A 359 4.44 -24.03 -3.70
N LEU A 360 4.16 -24.18 -4.99
CA LEU A 360 3.03 -23.59 -5.69
C LEU A 360 2.04 -24.69 -6.08
N ARG A 361 0.85 -24.70 -5.45
CA ARG A 361 -0.27 -25.58 -5.81
C ARG A 361 -1.20 -24.84 -6.77
N LEU A 362 -1.25 -25.29 -8.02
CA LEU A 362 -1.92 -24.62 -9.14
C LEU A 362 -3.06 -25.51 -9.64
N GLY A 363 -4.13 -25.59 -8.85
CA GLY A 363 -5.20 -26.57 -9.06
C GLY A 363 -4.72 -28.00 -8.77
N SER A 364 -4.71 -28.88 -9.78
CA SER A 364 -4.20 -30.25 -9.66
C SER A 364 -2.69 -30.37 -9.85
N GLU A 365 -2.04 -29.33 -10.38
CA GLU A 365 -0.60 -29.28 -10.61
C GLU A 365 0.11 -28.75 -9.36
N THR A 366 1.33 -29.24 -9.10
CA THR A 366 2.22 -28.67 -8.08
C THR A 366 3.57 -28.40 -8.72
N VAL A 367 4.07 -27.19 -8.53
CA VAL A 367 5.37 -26.72 -9.01
C VAL A 367 6.18 -26.24 -7.81
N VAL A 368 7.48 -26.51 -7.81
CA VAL A 368 8.39 -26.08 -6.74
C VAL A 368 9.37 -25.05 -7.27
N VAL A 369 9.42 -23.89 -6.63
CA VAL A 369 10.46 -22.88 -6.85
C VAL A 369 11.58 -23.14 -5.84
N ASP A 370 12.67 -23.78 -6.28
CA ASP A 370 13.78 -24.21 -5.43
C ASP A 370 14.84 -23.12 -5.38
N PHE A 371 14.64 -22.11 -4.52
CA PHE A 371 15.55 -20.97 -4.37
C PHE A 371 17.00 -21.35 -4.06
N PRO A 372 17.30 -22.32 -3.16
CA PRO A 372 18.68 -22.77 -2.93
C PRO A 372 19.39 -23.31 -4.17
N LYS A 373 18.64 -23.90 -5.11
CA LYS A 373 19.19 -24.43 -6.37
C LYS A 373 18.97 -23.50 -7.56
N ARG A 374 18.15 -22.46 -7.40
CA ARG A 374 17.74 -21.50 -8.43
C ARG A 374 17.10 -22.18 -9.65
N VAL A 375 16.26 -23.18 -9.39
CA VAL A 375 15.54 -23.92 -10.44
C VAL A 375 14.06 -24.04 -10.09
N VAL A 376 13.23 -24.09 -11.12
CA VAL A 376 11.82 -24.45 -10.99
C VAL A 376 11.66 -25.91 -11.40
N ARG A 377 10.98 -26.72 -10.60
CA ARG A 377 10.94 -28.17 -10.78
C ARG A 377 9.65 -28.82 -10.32
N GLU A 378 9.48 -30.08 -10.70
CA GLU A 378 8.47 -30.96 -10.15
C GLU A 378 8.71 -31.22 -8.65
N PRO A 379 7.64 -31.52 -7.88
CA PRO A 379 7.74 -31.86 -6.47
C PRO A 379 8.45 -33.21 -6.29
N ILE A 380 9.29 -33.29 -5.26
CA ILE A 380 9.90 -34.56 -4.86
C ILE A 380 8.95 -35.26 -3.89
N SER A 381 8.78 -36.58 -4.06
CA SER A 381 7.92 -37.37 -3.18
C SER A 381 8.27 -37.19 -1.70
N ALA A 382 7.27 -36.87 -0.89
CA ALA A 382 7.38 -36.62 0.57
C ALA A 382 8.28 -35.44 0.98
N GLU A 383 8.63 -34.55 0.04
CA GLU A 383 9.25 -33.26 0.37
C GLU A 383 8.31 -32.42 1.24
N LYS A 384 8.88 -31.69 2.20
CA LYS A 384 8.14 -30.80 3.08
C LYS A 384 8.54 -29.36 2.79
N PHE A 385 7.55 -28.50 2.66
CA PHE A 385 7.76 -27.11 2.32
C PHE A 385 7.55 -26.21 3.54
N ARG A 386 8.47 -25.26 3.71
CA ARG A 386 8.36 -24.26 4.77
C ARG A 386 7.36 -23.18 4.40
N TYR A 387 7.31 -22.79 3.14
CA TYR A 387 6.39 -21.79 2.60
C TYR A 387 5.67 -22.39 1.39
N GLY A 388 4.43 -21.98 1.16
CA GLY A 388 3.75 -22.32 -0.07
C GLY A 388 2.47 -21.54 -0.28
N PHE A 389 2.01 -21.60 -1.52
CA PHE A 389 0.84 -20.89 -2.02
C PHE A 389 -0.04 -21.87 -2.78
N ALA A 390 -1.35 -21.78 -2.60
CA ALA A 390 -2.33 -22.36 -3.50
C ALA A 390 -2.99 -21.22 -4.27
N ILE A 391 -2.80 -21.20 -5.59
CA ILE A 391 -3.23 -20.12 -6.48
C ILE A 391 -4.07 -20.74 -7.59
N PRO A 392 -5.25 -20.18 -7.93
CA PRO A 392 -6.02 -20.65 -9.07
C PRO A 392 -5.19 -20.55 -10.37
N PRO A 393 -5.15 -21.61 -11.19
CA PRO A 393 -4.28 -21.67 -12.36
C PRO A 393 -4.61 -20.59 -13.42
N GLU A 394 -5.87 -20.21 -13.56
CA GLU A 394 -6.31 -19.11 -14.42
C GLU A 394 -5.62 -17.78 -14.10
N LEU A 395 -5.39 -17.48 -12.81
CA LEU A 395 -4.71 -16.24 -12.40
C LEU A 395 -3.23 -16.29 -12.79
N VAL A 396 -2.57 -17.43 -12.54
CA VAL A 396 -1.17 -17.64 -12.92
C VAL A 396 -0.99 -17.59 -14.43
N ARG A 397 -1.88 -18.23 -15.20
CA ARG A 397 -1.87 -18.16 -16.66
C ARG A 397 -2.08 -16.73 -17.16
N THR A 398 -2.95 -15.97 -16.50
CA THR A 398 -3.22 -14.57 -16.87
C THR A 398 -1.99 -13.69 -16.66
N VAL A 399 -1.36 -13.73 -15.47
CA VAL A 399 -0.15 -12.93 -15.21
C VAL A 399 1.03 -13.32 -16.11
N LEU A 400 1.15 -14.61 -16.47
CA LEU A 400 2.18 -15.07 -17.41
C LEU A 400 1.89 -14.62 -18.85
N ARG A 401 0.62 -14.69 -19.30
CA ARG A 401 0.18 -14.18 -20.61
C ARG A 401 0.50 -12.69 -20.74
N ASP A 402 0.23 -11.94 -19.68
CA ASP A 402 0.34 -10.48 -19.67
C ASP A 402 1.76 -9.99 -19.31
N ASN A 403 2.67 -10.91 -18.99
CA ASN A 403 4.04 -10.63 -18.54
C ASN A 403 4.08 -9.68 -17.33
N GLU A 404 3.19 -9.92 -16.35
CA GLU A 404 3.09 -9.07 -15.16
C GLU A 404 4.39 -9.12 -14.33
N PRO A 405 5.03 -7.96 -14.10
CA PRO A 405 6.34 -7.89 -13.44
C PRO A 405 6.24 -8.02 -11.91
N ASP A 406 5.02 -8.05 -11.37
CA ASP A 406 4.73 -7.93 -9.95
C ASP A 406 3.49 -8.74 -9.57
N TRP A 407 3.72 -9.90 -8.97
CA TRP A 407 2.65 -10.76 -8.48
C TRP A 407 2.08 -10.30 -7.14
N VAL A 408 2.80 -9.43 -6.41
CA VAL A 408 2.27 -8.78 -5.21
C VAL A 408 1.16 -7.82 -5.62
N ASN A 409 1.42 -6.97 -6.62
CA ASN A 409 0.49 -6.00 -7.22
C ASN A 409 -0.57 -6.62 -8.15
N THR A 410 -0.76 -7.93 -8.13
CA THR A 410 -1.80 -8.62 -8.92
C THR A 410 -2.41 -9.76 -8.11
N ILE A 411 -1.74 -10.92 -8.06
CA ILE A 411 -2.26 -12.12 -7.42
C ILE A 411 -2.40 -11.93 -5.90
N PHE A 412 -1.42 -11.39 -5.19
CA PHE A 412 -1.48 -11.39 -3.73
C PHE A 412 -2.42 -10.33 -3.15
N LEU A 413 -2.43 -9.11 -3.71
CA LEU A 413 -3.44 -8.13 -3.33
C LEU A 413 -4.86 -8.56 -3.72
N SER A 414 -5.03 -9.49 -4.69
CA SER A 414 -6.35 -10.02 -5.02
C SER A 414 -7.02 -10.79 -3.89
N THR A 415 -6.25 -11.29 -2.92
CA THR A 415 -6.70 -12.21 -1.86
C THR A 415 -7.32 -13.54 -2.36
N ARG A 416 -7.30 -13.82 -3.67
CA ARG A 416 -7.84 -15.04 -4.30
C ARG A 416 -6.91 -16.26 -4.24
N PHE A 417 -6.08 -16.32 -3.22
CA PHE A 417 -5.10 -17.39 -3.03
C PHE A 417 -5.12 -17.86 -1.57
N ARG A 418 -4.47 -18.99 -1.30
CA ARG A 418 -4.18 -19.42 0.06
C ARG A 418 -2.67 -19.49 0.27
N ALA A 419 -2.23 -19.18 1.47
CA ALA A 419 -0.82 -19.28 1.84
C ALA A 419 -0.63 -20.12 3.10
N TRP A 420 0.52 -20.79 3.23
CA TRP A 420 0.92 -21.41 4.48
C TRP A 420 2.40 -21.16 4.75
N ARG A 421 2.74 -21.18 6.03
CA ARG A 421 4.15 -21.09 6.45
C ARG A 421 4.41 -21.85 7.74
N VAL A 422 5.62 -22.39 7.84
CA VAL A 422 6.21 -22.90 9.08
C VAL A 422 7.27 -21.90 9.54
N GLY A 423 6.99 -21.23 10.65
CA GLY A 423 7.85 -20.18 11.20
C GLY A 423 7.45 -18.76 10.78
N GLY A 424 8.41 -17.84 10.86
CA GLY A 424 8.21 -16.40 10.68
C GLY A 424 7.90 -15.95 9.25
N TYR A 425 7.63 -14.65 9.12
CA TYR A 425 7.53 -13.95 7.85
C TYR A 425 8.89 -13.93 7.13
N ASN A 426 8.92 -14.04 5.81
CA ASN A 426 10.14 -13.92 5.00
C ASN A 426 9.92 -12.81 3.97
N GLU A 427 10.57 -11.66 4.15
CA GLU A 427 10.40 -10.51 3.25
C GLU A 427 10.95 -10.77 1.85
N TYR A 428 12.09 -11.46 1.76
CA TYR A 428 12.75 -11.79 0.50
C TYR A 428 11.81 -12.57 -0.42
N LEU A 429 10.97 -13.45 0.13
CA LEU A 429 9.99 -14.20 -0.65
C LEU A 429 8.99 -13.27 -1.35
N TYR A 430 8.52 -12.23 -0.67
CA TYR A 430 7.61 -11.26 -1.27
C TYR A 430 8.32 -10.32 -2.21
N THR A 431 9.54 -9.90 -1.88
CA THR A 431 10.36 -9.08 -2.79
C THR A 431 10.63 -9.83 -4.09
N PHE A 432 10.91 -11.13 -4.06
CA PHE A 432 11.05 -11.94 -5.28
C PHE A 432 9.80 -11.86 -6.16
N PHE A 433 8.62 -12.11 -5.59
CA PHE A 433 7.36 -12.03 -6.35
C PHE A 433 6.97 -10.61 -6.80
N LYS A 434 7.58 -9.56 -6.23
CA LYS A 434 7.43 -8.16 -6.65
C LYS A 434 8.39 -7.77 -7.78
N CYS A 435 9.54 -8.44 -7.85
CA CYS A 435 10.67 -8.08 -8.70
C CYS A 435 10.89 -9.10 -9.83
N LEU A 436 9.88 -9.32 -10.68
CA LEU A 436 9.94 -10.34 -11.74
C LEU A 436 10.50 -9.82 -13.08
N THR A 437 11.37 -8.79 -13.02
CA THR A 437 12.11 -8.28 -14.18
C THR A 437 13.58 -8.06 -13.82
N ASP A 438 14.45 -8.05 -14.83
CA ASP A 438 15.90 -7.90 -14.64
C ASP A 438 16.26 -6.61 -13.88
N GLU A 439 15.66 -5.47 -14.24
CA GLU A 439 15.94 -4.18 -13.60
C GLU A 439 15.47 -4.16 -12.14
N ARG A 440 14.26 -4.69 -11.88
CA ARG A 440 13.67 -4.74 -10.55
C ARG A 440 14.45 -5.64 -9.60
N ILE A 441 14.83 -6.84 -10.05
CA ILE A 441 15.55 -7.79 -9.21
C ILE A 441 16.98 -7.32 -8.95
N ALA A 442 17.66 -6.77 -9.96
CA ALA A 442 19.00 -6.21 -9.79
C ALA A 442 19.02 -5.05 -8.78
N TYR A 443 18.03 -4.16 -8.85
CA TYR A 443 17.88 -3.09 -7.87
C TYR A 443 17.68 -3.65 -6.45
N ALA A 444 16.73 -4.57 -6.29
CA ALA A 444 16.40 -5.13 -4.99
C ALA A 444 17.57 -5.91 -4.36
N ASP A 445 18.26 -6.74 -5.14
CA ASP A 445 19.42 -7.50 -4.68
C ASP A 445 20.58 -6.57 -4.28
N GLY A 446 20.85 -5.54 -5.08
CA GLY A 446 21.84 -4.51 -4.78
C GLY A 446 21.52 -3.75 -3.49
N TRP A 447 20.25 -3.37 -3.29
CA TRP A 447 19.81 -2.71 -2.06
C TRP A 447 20.07 -3.58 -0.82
N PHE A 448 19.74 -4.88 -0.88
CA PHE A 448 19.99 -5.79 0.24
C PHE A 448 21.49 -6.02 0.49
N ALA A 449 22.33 -5.96 -0.54
CA ALA A 449 23.78 -6.04 -0.38
C ALA A 449 24.37 -4.78 0.29
N GLU A 450 23.79 -3.60 0.04
CA GLU A 450 24.24 -2.32 0.59
C GLU A 450 23.77 -2.04 2.03
N ALA A 451 22.68 -2.67 2.49
CA ALA A 451 21.95 -2.33 3.72
C ALA A 451 22.70 -2.59 5.07
N HIS A 452 24.03 -2.70 5.07
CA HIS A 452 24.87 -3.02 6.23
C HIS A 452 25.53 -1.83 6.96
N ASP A 453 25.12 -0.56 6.75
CA ASP A 453 25.61 0.58 7.58
C ASP A 453 24.65 0.94 8.74
N ASP A 454 25.05 0.59 9.97
CA ASP A 454 24.26 0.71 11.22
C ASP A 454 25.01 1.51 12.32
N SER A 455 25.78 2.54 11.96
CA SER A 455 26.69 3.22 12.89
C SER A 455 26.01 4.01 14.04
N ALA A 456 24.77 4.50 13.88
CA ALA A 456 24.11 5.35 14.88
C ALA A 456 23.34 4.55 15.97
N SER A 457 23.37 5.01 17.24
CA SER A 457 22.64 4.45 18.38
C SER A 457 21.72 5.48 19.08
N ILE A 458 20.69 4.99 19.77
CA ILE A 458 19.74 5.72 20.62
C ILE A 458 19.58 5.03 21.98
N THR A 459 18.97 5.69 22.95
CA THR A 459 18.56 5.09 24.22
C THR A 459 17.04 5.03 24.31
N LEU A 460 16.49 3.84 24.58
CA LEU A 460 15.05 3.59 24.69
C LEU A 460 14.79 2.61 25.85
N ASP A 461 13.97 3.00 26.82
CA ASP A 461 13.58 2.19 27.99
C ASP A 461 14.75 1.46 28.71
N GLY A 462 15.87 2.16 28.87
CA GLY A 462 17.06 1.64 29.56
C GLY A 462 17.95 0.74 28.68
N TRP A 463 17.68 0.67 27.39
CA TRP A 463 18.54 -0.01 26.40
C TRP A 463 19.22 0.99 25.50
N GLU A 464 20.50 0.77 25.19
CA GLU A 464 21.17 1.37 24.05
C GLU A 464 20.96 0.47 22.84
N ILE A 465 20.33 1.00 21.80
CA ILE A 465 20.03 0.24 20.58
C ILE A 465 20.47 1.02 19.35
N GLN A 466 20.78 0.36 18.24
CA GLN A 466 20.96 1.09 16.98
C GLN A 466 19.70 1.90 16.62
N ARG A 467 19.86 3.08 16.05
CA ARG A 467 18.74 4.00 15.74
C ARG A 467 17.83 3.45 14.66
N ARG A 468 18.43 2.85 13.62
CA ARG A 468 17.72 2.39 12.44
C ARG A 468 17.40 0.91 12.58
N CYS A 469 16.13 0.58 12.45
CA CYS A 469 15.61 -0.78 12.46
C CYS A 469 16.32 -1.62 11.37
N PRO A 470 16.86 -2.81 11.71
CA PRO A 470 17.58 -3.66 10.75
C PRO A 470 16.74 -4.18 9.57
N HIS A 471 15.42 -4.03 9.58
CA HIS A 471 14.49 -4.40 8.49
C HIS A 471 14.49 -3.30 7.40
N LEU A 472 13.72 -2.24 7.60
CA LEU A 472 13.55 -1.14 6.63
C LEU A 472 13.91 0.21 7.23
N LYS A 473 14.94 0.23 8.08
CA LYS A 473 15.57 1.46 8.62
C LYS A 473 14.61 2.45 9.30
N ALA A 474 13.45 1.98 9.77
CA ALA A 474 12.55 2.72 10.63
C ALA A 474 13.33 3.32 11.81
N ASP A 475 13.08 4.58 12.15
CA ASP A 475 13.71 5.20 13.31
C ASP A 475 13.11 4.60 14.60
N LEU A 476 13.87 3.76 15.29
CA LEU A 476 13.44 3.09 16.52
C LEU A 476 13.25 4.06 17.68
N SER A 477 13.72 5.31 17.60
CA SER A 477 13.40 6.32 18.62
C SER A 477 11.96 6.83 18.49
N LYS A 478 11.38 6.72 17.29
CA LYS A 478 10.01 7.15 16.99
C LYS A 478 9.04 5.96 17.00
N PHE A 479 9.43 4.85 16.39
CA PHE A 479 8.56 3.69 16.17
C PHE A 479 8.89 2.48 17.06
N GLY A 480 9.95 2.55 17.88
CA GLY A 480 10.33 1.47 18.78
C GLY A 480 9.48 1.48 20.05
N VAL A 481 8.95 0.32 20.43
CA VAL A 481 8.27 0.10 21.72
C VAL A 481 8.95 -1.06 22.43
N VAL A 482 9.39 -0.84 23.67
CA VAL A 482 10.01 -1.87 24.49
C VAL A 482 9.01 -2.43 25.50
N GLU A 483 8.79 -3.74 25.43
CA GLU A 483 8.01 -4.49 26.42
C GLU A 483 8.93 -5.53 27.08
N GLY A 484 9.40 -5.19 28.27
CA GLY A 484 10.36 -6.02 29.01
C GLY A 484 11.72 -6.11 28.31
N SER A 485 11.99 -7.24 27.65
CA SER A 485 13.20 -7.47 26.86
C SER A 485 12.92 -7.58 25.36
N THR A 486 11.73 -7.22 24.91
CA THR A 486 11.34 -7.28 23.49
C THR A 486 11.15 -5.86 22.96
N LEU A 487 11.90 -5.51 21.92
CA LEU A 487 11.63 -4.32 21.12
C LEU A 487 10.71 -4.68 19.98
N THR A 488 9.64 -3.92 19.78
CA THR A 488 8.79 -3.97 18.59
C THR A 488 8.95 -2.67 17.80
N CYS A 489 9.29 -2.77 16.52
CA CYS A 489 9.18 -1.66 15.57
C CYS A 489 7.73 -1.58 15.10
N ASN A 490 6.96 -0.61 15.60
CA ASN A 490 5.54 -0.43 15.27
C ASN A 490 5.28 -0.07 13.81
N LEU A 491 6.28 0.45 13.09
CA LEU A 491 6.13 0.78 11.68
C LEU A 491 5.83 -0.48 10.84
N HIS A 492 6.59 -1.55 11.07
CA HIS A 492 6.52 -2.80 10.29
C HIS A 492 6.05 -4.00 11.11
N GLY A 493 5.91 -3.86 12.43
CA GLY A 493 5.54 -4.93 13.38
C GLY A 493 6.65 -5.93 13.66
N TRP A 494 7.90 -5.62 13.34
CA TRP A 494 9.04 -6.49 13.56
C TRP A 494 9.52 -6.45 15.01
N GLN A 495 10.03 -7.57 15.51
CA GLN A 495 10.38 -7.73 16.92
C GLN A 495 11.79 -8.26 17.11
N TRP A 496 12.47 -7.79 18.15
CA TRP A 496 13.82 -8.22 18.54
C TRP A 496 13.91 -8.49 20.03
N ASN A 497 14.70 -9.48 20.41
CA ASN A 497 15.09 -9.69 21.79
C ASN A 497 16.30 -8.80 22.11
N LEU A 498 16.10 -7.82 22.99
CA LEU A 498 17.10 -6.83 23.37
C LEU A 498 18.28 -7.41 24.15
N GLN A 499 18.14 -8.57 24.77
CA GLN A 499 19.25 -9.20 25.52
C GLN A 499 20.33 -9.77 24.62
N ASN A 500 19.99 -10.14 23.38
CA ASN A 500 20.92 -10.81 22.47
C ASN A 500 20.84 -10.31 21.02
N GLY A 501 20.04 -9.26 20.76
CA GLY A 501 19.88 -8.67 19.44
C GLY A 501 19.11 -9.53 18.44
N ARG A 502 18.66 -10.73 18.80
CA ARG A 502 18.07 -11.68 17.84
C ARG A 502 16.72 -11.18 17.36
N CYS A 503 16.55 -11.09 16.04
CA CYS A 503 15.23 -10.89 15.44
C CYS A 503 14.29 -12.07 15.79
N LEU A 504 13.11 -11.73 16.29
CA LEU A 504 12.06 -12.67 16.67
C LEU A 504 11.04 -12.87 15.53
N THR A 505 11.02 -11.95 14.55
CA THR A 505 10.10 -12.00 13.40
C THR A 505 10.59 -12.92 12.30
N THR A 506 11.88 -12.87 11.96
CA THR A 506 12.53 -13.72 10.95
C THR A 506 13.97 -14.04 11.35
N LYS A 507 14.64 -14.91 10.60
CA LYS A 507 16.07 -15.20 10.75
C LYS A 507 16.89 -14.09 10.07
N GLY A 508 17.95 -13.61 10.73
CA GLY A 508 18.76 -12.48 10.28
C GLY A 508 18.31 -11.16 10.92
N HIS A 509 18.75 -10.02 10.37
CA HIS A 509 18.39 -8.67 10.83
C HIS A 509 18.71 -8.44 12.31
N GLU A 510 19.87 -8.89 12.77
CA GLU A 510 20.32 -8.71 14.14
C GLU A 510 20.32 -7.23 14.51
N LEU A 511 19.74 -6.92 15.68
CA LEU A 511 19.73 -5.60 16.25
C LEU A 511 20.92 -5.48 17.22
N ARG A 512 21.76 -4.46 17.04
CA ARG A 512 22.70 -4.07 18.09
C ARG A 512 21.92 -3.51 19.28
N SER A 513 22.01 -4.17 20.42
CA SER A 513 21.41 -3.75 21.68
C SER A 513 22.28 -4.07 22.88
N GLU A 514 22.35 -3.15 23.83
CA GLU A 514 23.05 -3.30 25.10
C GLU A 514 22.21 -2.68 26.24
N ARG A 515 22.26 -3.27 27.43
CA ARG A 515 21.53 -2.74 28.59
C ARG A 515 22.36 -1.64 29.24
N LYS A 516 21.77 -0.47 29.44
CA LYS A 516 22.40 0.63 30.21
C LYS A 516 22.29 0.45 31.71
#